data_AF-A0A7X7Z847-F1
#
_entry.id   AF-A0A7X7Z847-F1
#
_cell.length_a   1.000
_cell.length_b   1.000
_cell.length_c   1.000
_cell.angle_alpha   90.00
_cell.angle_beta   90.00
_cell.angle_gamma   90.00
#
_symmetry.space_group_name_H-M   'P 1'
#
loop_
_entity.id
_entity.type
_entity.pdbx_description
1 polymer ?
#
loop_
_entity_poly.entity_id
_entity_poly.type
_entity_poly.pdbx_seq_one_letter_code
_entity_poly.pdbx_strand_id
1 'polypeptide(L)'
;MNYCPPGTFIYTVRHGDTLWLLADRYNTTVEDIIDLNPGIDPDRLAVGQQLCLPLIESDIDDFDPVLAMNNLARALWSEHLFWTNNVFLAVIFDLPIAEAAREKAFANAEDFAEMFLDYYGRDFSEAFKRLLIDHLQLGADLAKAAKANDMEKFATIDRDWFQNADNIARLLSENNPFWNHDEWRELLYTHLQMLKNFVANLMAGSYGEAGDIAQEMQMQALAMADYMAEGIMRQFPEDFDE
;
A
#
# COMPACT_ATOMS: atom_id res chain seq x y z
N MET A 1 -0.68 40.29 -19.10
CA MET A 1 -0.26 38.97 -18.60
C MET A 1 0.17 39.17 -17.17
N ASN A 2 -0.60 38.64 -16.21
CA ASN A 2 -0.27 38.74 -14.80
C ASN A 2 0.85 37.73 -14.54
N TYR A 3 2.07 38.24 -14.48
CA TYR A 3 3.23 37.41 -14.16
C TYR A 3 3.41 37.43 -12.65
N CYS A 4 3.37 36.26 -12.03
CA CYS A 4 3.68 36.15 -10.62
C CYS A 4 5.21 36.15 -10.40
N PRO A 5 5.71 36.72 -9.30
CA PRO A 5 7.14 36.73 -9.01
C PRO A 5 7.77 35.32 -9.01
N PRO A 6 9.08 35.17 -9.26
CA PRO A 6 9.78 33.91 -9.00
C PRO A 6 9.55 33.43 -7.56
N GLY A 7 9.38 32.12 -7.35
CA GLY A 7 9.01 31.55 -6.05
C GLY A 7 7.51 31.57 -5.74
N THR A 8 6.66 31.90 -6.72
CA THR A 8 5.19 31.92 -6.57
C THR A 8 4.51 31.27 -7.77
N PHE A 9 3.22 30.93 -7.64
CA PHE A 9 2.40 30.40 -8.73
C PHE A 9 1.05 31.11 -8.82
N ILE A 10 0.43 31.04 -10.00
CA ILE A 10 -0.90 31.61 -10.23
C ILE A 10 -1.97 30.64 -9.71
N TYR A 11 -2.72 31.05 -8.70
CA TYR A 11 -3.93 30.39 -8.24
C TYR A 11 -5.17 31.11 -8.77
N THR A 12 -6.19 30.36 -9.18
CA THR A 12 -7.49 30.93 -9.60
C THR A 12 -8.53 30.68 -8.52
N VAL A 13 -9.06 31.76 -7.95
CA VAL A 13 -10.04 31.77 -6.86
C VAL A 13 -11.27 30.95 -7.25
N ARG A 14 -11.66 30.06 -6.34
CA ARG A 14 -12.83 29.18 -6.44
C ARG A 14 -13.91 29.65 -5.48
N HIS A 15 -15.13 29.16 -5.69
CA HIS A 15 -16.25 29.45 -4.80
C HIS A 15 -15.95 28.98 -3.38
N GLY A 16 -16.06 29.88 -2.41
CA GLY A 16 -15.81 29.59 -0.99
C GLY A 16 -14.37 29.79 -0.54
N ASP A 17 -13.45 30.19 -1.42
CA ASP A 17 -12.10 30.57 -1.01
C ASP A 17 -12.13 31.86 -0.19
N THR A 18 -11.30 31.89 0.86
CA THR A 18 -10.94 33.09 1.62
C THR A 18 -9.42 33.16 1.70
N LEU A 19 -8.85 34.35 1.91
CA LEU A 19 -7.40 34.45 2.07
C LEU A 19 -6.88 33.60 3.22
N TRP A 20 -7.66 33.47 4.30
CA TRP A 20 -7.30 32.62 5.43
C TRP A 20 -7.22 31.14 5.04
N LEU A 21 -8.20 30.61 4.30
CA LEU A 21 -8.18 29.22 3.82
C LEU A 21 -7.05 28.96 2.82
N LEU A 22 -6.71 29.96 2.01
CA LEU A 22 -5.59 29.86 1.08
C LEU A 22 -4.25 29.93 1.84
N ALA A 23 -4.13 30.79 2.84
CA ALA A 23 -2.95 30.88 3.70
C ALA A 23 -2.65 29.55 4.39
N ASP A 24 -3.67 28.95 5.02
CA ASP A 24 -3.59 27.65 5.67
C ASP A 24 -3.21 26.53 4.68
N ARG A 25 -3.89 26.46 3.53
CA ARG A 25 -3.63 25.44 2.51
C ARG A 25 -2.22 25.49 1.94
N TYR A 26 -1.68 26.69 1.77
CA TYR A 26 -0.38 26.90 1.13
C TYR A 26 0.73 27.23 2.12
N ASN A 27 0.53 26.90 3.40
CA ASN A 27 1.49 27.10 4.49
C ASN A 27 2.15 28.50 4.46
N THR A 28 1.34 29.53 4.29
CA THR A 28 1.77 30.94 4.23
C THR A 28 0.88 31.79 5.13
N THR A 29 1.16 33.08 5.27
CA THR A 29 0.24 33.99 5.97
C THR A 29 -0.68 34.74 5.02
N VAL A 30 -1.81 35.24 5.55
CA VAL A 30 -2.70 36.15 4.81
C VAL A 30 -1.95 37.41 4.38
N GLU A 31 -1.04 37.90 5.22
CA GLU A 31 -0.22 39.09 4.96
C GLU A 31 0.69 38.86 3.74
N ASP A 32 1.39 37.73 3.68
CA ASP A 32 2.24 37.38 2.52
C ASP A 32 1.44 37.28 1.23
N ILE A 33 0.22 36.74 1.28
CA ILE A 33 -0.68 36.69 0.11
C ILE A 33 -1.08 38.10 -0.32
N ILE A 34 -1.36 39.01 0.62
CA ILE A 34 -1.70 40.41 0.30
C ILE A 34 -0.50 41.12 -0.33
N ASP A 35 0.69 40.92 0.21
CA ASP A 35 1.93 41.53 -0.29
C ASP A 35 2.28 41.07 -1.71
N LEU A 36 2.01 39.79 -2.02
CA LEU A 36 2.16 39.22 -3.37
C LEU A 36 1.10 39.71 -4.37
N ASN A 37 -0.02 40.26 -3.89
CA ASN A 37 -1.13 40.71 -4.72
C ASN A 37 -1.51 42.17 -4.44
N PRO A 38 -0.66 43.15 -4.80
CA PRO A 38 -0.94 44.56 -4.56
C PRO A 38 -2.31 44.99 -5.12
N GLY A 39 -3.16 45.54 -4.25
CA GLY A 39 -4.49 46.01 -4.61
C GLY A 39 -5.60 44.96 -4.53
N ILE A 40 -5.33 43.78 -3.99
CA ILE A 40 -6.36 42.81 -3.62
C ILE A 40 -7.24 43.37 -2.48
N ASP A 41 -8.54 43.08 -2.52
CA ASP A 41 -9.45 43.28 -1.41
C ASP A 41 -9.61 41.95 -0.64
N PRO A 42 -9.07 41.83 0.59
CA PRO A 42 -9.03 40.57 1.33
C PRO A 42 -10.42 40.05 1.72
N ASP A 43 -11.41 40.92 1.81
CA ASP A 43 -12.79 40.57 2.17
C ASP A 43 -13.66 40.26 0.94
N ARG A 44 -13.13 40.45 -0.27
CA ARG A 44 -13.89 40.37 -1.53
C ARG A 44 -13.12 39.70 -2.66
N LEU A 45 -12.86 38.41 -2.50
CA LEU A 45 -12.33 37.58 -3.58
C LEU A 45 -13.42 37.24 -4.61
N ALA A 46 -13.14 37.48 -5.89
CA ALA A 46 -14.05 37.12 -6.98
C ALA A 46 -13.70 35.73 -7.53
N VAL A 47 -14.70 34.87 -7.74
CA VAL A 47 -14.49 33.58 -8.42
C VAL A 47 -13.91 33.81 -9.81
N GLY A 48 -12.82 33.11 -10.13
CA GLY A 48 -12.05 33.31 -11.37
C GLY A 48 -10.96 34.37 -11.29
N GLN A 49 -10.85 35.10 -10.18
CA GLN A 49 -9.73 36.03 -9.93
C GLN A 49 -8.42 35.24 -9.83
N GLN A 50 -7.37 35.76 -10.45
CA GLN A 50 -6.03 35.18 -10.38
C GLN A 50 -5.22 35.85 -9.26
N LEU A 51 -4.64 35.04 -8.38
CA LEU A 51 -3.77 35.45 -7.29
C LEU A 51 -2.40 34.81 -7.46
N CYS A 52 -1.35 35.52 -7.07
CA CYS A 52 -0.03 34.97 -6.88
C CYS A 52 0.08 34.44 -5.45
N LEU A 53 0.27 33.13 -5.30
CA LEU A 53 0.49 32.51 -4.00
C LEU A 53 1.94 32.00 -3.92
N PRO A 54 2.58 32.01 -2.74
CA PRO A 54 3.89 31.39 -2.58
C PRO A 54 3.85 29.96 -3.10
N LEU A 55 4.88 29.56 -3.85
CA LEU A 55 5.15 28.15 -3.96
C LEU A 55 5.45 27.70 -2.55
N ILE A 56 4.72 26.68 -2.07
CA ILE A 56 5.26 25.87 -1.00
C ILE A 56 6.57 25.33 -1.60
N GLU A 57 7.71 25.91 -1.23
CA GLU A 57 8.87 25.07 -1.01
C GLU A 57 8.37 24.10 0.05
N SER A 58 7.82 22.97 -0.40
CA SER A 58 7.64 21.86 0.53
C SER A 58 8.98 21.74 1.20
N ASP A 59 8.99 21.69 2.53
CA ASP A 59 10.15 21.28 3.29
C ASP A 59 10.52 19.88 2.81
N ILE A 60 11.16 19.79 1.63
CA ILE A 60 11.88 18.63 1.12
C ILE A 60 13.13 18.42 2.00
N ASP A 61 13.37 19.34 2.94
CA ASP A 61 14.31 19.23 4.03
C ASP A 61 13.77 18.46 5.26
N ASP A 62 12.49 18.02 5.30
CA ASP A 62 11.94 17.13 6.35
C ASP A 62 11.54 15.75 5.77
N PHE A 63 12.42 15.20 4.92
CA PHE A 63 12.29 13.81 4.51
C PHE A 63 12.62 12.91 5.71
N ASP A 64 11.58 12.37 6.35
CA ASP A 64 11.71 11.33 7.37
C ASP A 64 11.79 9.94 6.68
N PRO A 65 12.99 9.32 6.59
CA PRO A 65 13.16 8.01 5.96
C PRO A 65 12.44 6.89 6.72
N VAL A 66 12.28 7.01 8.04
CA VAL A 66 11.54 6.05 8.87
C VAL A 66 10.06 6.08 8.52
N LEU A 67 9.47 7.28 8.44
CA LEU A 67 8.07 7.44 8.03
C LEU A 67 7.87 6.96 6.58
N ALA A 68 8.80 7.26 5.68
CA ALA A 68 8.74 6.83 4.29
C ALA A 68 8.73 5.30 4.16
N MET A 69 9.64 4.59 4.84
CA MET A 69 9.69 3.12 4.83
C MET A 69 8.44 2.48 5.44
N ASN A 70 7.97 2.98 6.58
CA ASN A 70 6.74 2.47 7.19
C ASN A 70 5.53 2.66 6.26
N ASN A 71 5.40 3.82 5.61
CA ASN A 71 4.31 4.09 4.67
C ASN A 71 4.40 3.22 3.41
N LEU A 72 5.61 3.03 2.88
CA LEU A 72 5.84 2.15 1.73
C LEU A 72 5.46 0.70 2.03
N ALA A 73 5.97 0.14 3.14
CA ALA A 73 5.64 -1.22 3.55
C ALA A 73 4.13 -1.40 3.76
N ARG A 74 3.47 -0.45 4.44
CA ARG A 74 2.02 -0.49 4.67
C ARG A 74 1.21 -0.38 3.38
N ALA A 75 1.65 0.44 2.44
CA ALA A 75 1.03 0.55 1.12
C ALA A 75 1.12 -0.79 0.38
N LEU A 76 2.31 -1.38 0.28
CA LEU A 76 2.54 -2.65 -0.42
C LEU A 76 1.71 -3.80 0.16
N TRP A 77 1.66 -3.95 1.49
CA TRP A 77 0.85 -4.98 2.14
C TRP A 77 -0.66 -4.73 2.06
N SER A 78 -1.09 -3.46 2.09
CA SER A 78 -2.50 -3.12 1.90
C SER A 78 -2.95 -3.39 0.46
N GLU A 79 -2.11 -3.06 -0.52
CA GLU A 79 -2.36 -3.39 -1.93
C GLU A 79 -2.33 -4.90 -2.17
N HIS A 80 -1.40 -5.61 -1.54
CA HIS A 80 -1.35 -7.07 -1.56
C HIS A 80 -2.68 -7.67 -1.13
N LEU A 81 -3.17 -7.27 0.05
CA LEU A 81 -4.46 -7.71 0.57
C LEU A 81 -5.62 -7.29 -0.35
N PHE A 82 -5.59 -6.06 -0.84
CA PHE A 82 -6.64 -5.53 -1.71
C PHE A 82 -6.75 -6.33 -3.01
N TRP A 83 -5.65 -6.52 -3.73
CA TRP A 83 -5.66 -7.20 -5.01
C TRP A 83 -5.89 -8.71 -4.88
N THR A 84 -5.33 -9.35 -3.85
CA THR A 84 -5.66 -10.77 -3.56
C THR A 84 -7.15 -10.94 -3.29
N ASN A 85 -7.75 -10.15 -2.40
CA ASN A 85 -9.19 -10.20 -2.13
C ASN A 85 -10.02 -9.99 -3.40
N ASN A 86 -9.63 -9.06 -4.26
CA ASN A 86 -10.31 -8.84 -5.55
C ASN A 86 -10.18 -10.03 -6.50
N VAL A 87 -9.04 -10.73 -6.52
CA VAL A 87 -8.89 -11.99 -7.28
C VAL A 87 -9.84 -13.06 -6.74
N PHE A 88 -9.89 -13.28 -5.42
CA PHE A 88 -10.79 -14.27 -4.82
C PHE A 88 -12.26 -13.95 -5.11
N LEU A 89 -12.69 -12.71 -4.85
CA LEU A 89 -14.05 -12.26 -5.14
C LEU A 89 -14.40 -12.43 -6.62
N ALA A 90 -13.50 -12.00 -7.51
CA ALA A 90 -13.76 -12.08 -8.94
C ALA A 90 -13.86 -13.52 -9.44
N VAL A 91 -13.02 -14.42 -8.94
CA VAL A 91 -13.08 -15.85 -9.29
C VAL A 91 -14.37 -16.47 -8.76
N ILE A 92 -14.69 -16.28 -7.48
CA ILE A 92 -15.85 -16.89 -6.83
C ILE A 92 -17.16 -16.43 -7.49
N PHE A 93 -17.30 -15.14 -7.79
CA PHE A 93 -18.53 -14.54 -8.32
C PHE A 93 -18.56 -14.33 -9.84
N ASP A 94 -17.62 -14.90 -10.60
CA ASP A 94 -17.52 -14.72 -12.07
C ASP A 94 -17.46 -13.25 -12.51
N LEU A 95 -16.73 -12.41 -11.76
CA LEU A 95 -16.59 -11.00 -12.12
C LEU A 95 -15.58 -10.85 -13.28
N PRO A 96 -15.86 -9.97 -14.27
CA PRO A 96 -15.00 -9.81 -15.45
C PRO A 96 -13.62 -9.20 -15.12
N ILE A 97 -13.42 -8.68 -13.90
CA ILE A 97 -12.17 -8.09 -13.45
C ILE A 97 -11.10 -9.13 -13.06
N ALA A 98 -11.42 -10.43 -13.02
CA ALA A 98 -10.51 -11.45 -12.48
C ALA A 98 -9.09 -11.43 -13.08
N GLU A 99 -9.00 -11.22 -14.40
CA GLU A 99 -7.71 -11.13 -15.10
C GLU A 99 -6.94 -9.87 -14.69
N ALA A 100 -7.59 -8.70 -14.77
CA ALA A 100 -6.99 -7.42 -14.42
C ALA A 100 -6.59 -7.36 -12.94
N ALA A 101 -7.39 -7.94 -12.03
CA ALA A 101 -7.06 -8.05 -10.61
C ALA A 101 -5.81 -8.92 -10.40
N ARG A 102 -5.67 -10.02 -11.16
CA ARG A 102 -4.47 -10.87 -11.07
C ARG A 102 -3.23 -10.15 -11.57
N GLU A 103 -3.32 -9.44 -12.71
CA GLU A 103 -2.21 -8.62 -13.22
C GLU A 103 -1.76 -7.59 -12.19
N LYS A 104 -2.70 -6.94 -11.49
CA LYS A 104 -2.38 -6.00 -10.42
C LYS A 104 -1.76 -6.65 -9.18
N ALA A 105 -2.24 -7.83 -8.78
CA ALA A 105 -1.61 -8.59 -7.72
C ALA A 105 -0.16 -8.97 -8.07
N PHE A 106 0.12 -9.33 -9.33
CA PHE A 106 1.47 -9.67 -9.78
C PHE A 106 2.37 -8.43 -9.85
N ALA A 107 1.85 -7.29 -10.31
CA ALA A 107 2.58 -6.01 -10.28
C ALA A 107 2.98 -5.63 -8.84
N ASN A 108 2.09 -5.81 -7.86
CA ASN A 108 2.43 -5.59 -6.45
C ASN A 108 3.61 -6.47 -5.97
N ALA A 109 3.75 -7.69 -6.49
CA ALA A 109 4.91 -8.53 -6.20
C ALA A 109 6.22 -8.00 -6.82
N GLU A 110 6.12 -7.31 -7.96
CA GLU A 110 7.25 -6.57 -8.55
C GLU A 110 7.61 -5.37 -7.66
N ASP A 111 6.62 -4.61 -7.20
CA ASP A 111 6.83 -3.44 -6.33
C ASP A 111 7.51 -3.81 -4.99
N PHE A 112 7.13 -4.95 -4.39
CA PHE A 112 7.87 -5.49 -3.24
C PHE A 112 9.34 -5.79 -3.58
N ALA A 113 9.59 -6.37 -4.75
CA ALA A 113 10.94 -6.72 -5.16
C ALA A 113 11.80 -5.49 -5.43
N GLU A 114 11.20 -4.42 -5.94
CA GLU A 114 11.84 -3.11 -6.10
C GLU A 114 12.23 -2.52 -4.75
N MET A 115 11.31 -2.51 -3.75
CA MET A 115 11.65 -2.08 -2.39
C MET A 115 12.85 -2.85 -1.82
N PHE A 116 12.92 -4.16 -2.04
CA PHE A 116 14.03 -4.98 -1.52
C PHE A 116 15.35 -4.80 -2.28
N LEU A 117 15.33 -4.26 -3.49
CA LEU A 117 16.49 -4.23 -4.37
C LEU A 117 17.63 -3.40 -3.77
N ASP A 118 17.30 -2.27 -3.14
CA ASP A 118 18.27 -1.34 -2.57
C ASP A 118 18.95 -1.90 -1.30
N TYR A 119 18.28 -2.81 -0.58
CA TYR A 119 18.76 -3.34 0.70
C TYR A 119 19.41 -4.73 0.59
N TYR A 120 18.84 -5.62 -0.22
CA TYR A 120 19.23 -7.03 -0.28
C TYR A 120 19.78 -7.46 -1.65
N GLY A 121 19.69 -6.58 -2.65
CA GLY A 121 20.21 -6.82 -3.99
C GLY A 121 19.35 -7.76 -4.85
N ARG A 122 19.75 -7.86 -6.12
CA ARG A 122 18.95 -8.48 -7.19
C ARG A 122 18.57 -9.93 -6.93
N ASP A 123 19.50 -10.75 -6.42
CA ASP A 123 19.26 -12.19 -6.25
C ASP A 123 18.17 -12.45 -5.22
N PHE A 124 18.18 -11.71 -4.11
CA PHE A 124 17.14 -11.77 -3.08
C PHE A 124 15.81 -11.26 -3.62
N SER A 125 15.78 -10.07 -4.24
CA SER A 125 14.55 -9.47 -4.77
C SER A 125 13.86 -10.37 -5.79
N GLU A 126 14.62 -10.97 -6.72
CA GLU A 126 14.07 -11.90 -7.71
C GLU A 126 13.57 -13.20 -7.07
N ALA A 127 14.26 -13.71 -6.03
CA ALA A 127 13.80 -14.88 -5.29
C ALA A 127 12.49 -14.60 -4.54
N PHE A 128 12.39 -13.45 -3.87
CA PHE A 128 11.18 -13.03 -3.16
C PHE A 128 10.01 -12.85 -4.13
N LYS A 129 10.22 -12.10 -5.22
CA LYS A 129 9.21 -11.89 -6.27
C LYS A 129 8.64 -13.22 -6.77
N ARG A 130 9.51 -14.17 -7.12
CA ARG A 130 9.09 -15.48 -7.62
C ARG A 130 8.23 -16.21 -6.59
N LEU A 131 8.65 -16.26 -5.34
CA LEU A 131 7.87 -16.89 -4.28
C LEU A 131 6.51 -16.21 -4.09
N LEU A 132 6.45 -14.88 -4.16
CA LEU A 132 5.20 -14.14 -4.00
C LEU A 132 4.28 -14.29 -5.22
N ILE A 133 4.80 -14.35 -6.45
CA ILE A 133 4.00 -14.68 -7.64
C ILE A 133 3.43 -16.11 -7.53
N ASP A 134 4.25 -17.08 -7.13
CA ASP A 134 3.80 -18.46 -6.90
C ASP A 134 2.71 -18.49 -5.80
N HIS A 135 2.88 -17.71 -4.74
CA HIS A 135 1.90 -17.54 -3.66
C HIS A 135 0.54 -17.06 -4.17
N LEU A 136 0.56 -15.98 -4.96
CA LEU A 136 -0.64 -15.37 -5.53
C LEU A 136 -1.34 -16.30 -6.52
N GLN A 137 -0.56 -17.03 -7.33
CA GLN A 137 -1.09 -18.01 -8.28
C GLN A 137 -1.76 -19.20 -7.55
N LEU A 138 -1.12 -19.72 -6.50
CA LEU A 138 -1.69 -20.78 -5.67
C LEU A 138 -3.01 -20.35 -5.02
N GLY A 139 -3.08 -19.12 -4.48
CA GLY A 139 -4.33 -18.56 -3.95
C GLY A 139 -5.45 -18.48 -5.01
N ALA A 140 -5.13 -17.98 -6.21
CA ALA A 140 -6.10 -17.92 -7.31
C ALA A 140 -6.60 -19.31 -7.74
N ASP A 141 -5.71 -20.31 -7.78
CA ASP A 141 -6.06 -21.68 -8.15
C ASP A 141 -6.84 -22.40 -7.04
N LEU A 142 -6.57 -22.08 -5.77
CA LEU A 142 -7.36 -22.53 -4.63
C LEU A 142 -8.80 -22.02 -4.74
N ALA A 143 -9.00 -20.74 -5.07
CA ALA A 143 -10.33 -20.14 -5.28
C ALA A 143 -11.11 -20.85 -6.40
N LYS A 144 -10.43 -21.17 -7.51
CA LYS A 144 -11.03 -21.94 -8.63
C LYS A 144 -11.42 -23.35 -8.19
N ALA A 145 -10.56 -24.05 -7.45
CA ALA A 145 -10.84 -25.39 -6.95
C ALA A 145 -12.04 -25.40 -5.98
N ALA A 146 -12.09 -24.43 -5.07
CA ALA A 146 -13.20 -24.24 -4.13
C ALA A 146 -14.52 -24.05 -4.88
N LYS A 147 -14.54 -23.13 -5.85
CA LYS A 147 -15.72 -22.87 -6.70
C LYS A 147 -16.19 -24.09 -7.49
N ALA A 148 -15.24 -24.89 -7.99
CA ALA A 148 -15.53 -26.11 -8.73
C ALA A 148 -15.96 -27.28 -7.81
N ASN A 149 -15.93 -27.10 -6.49
CA ASN A 149 -16.13 -28.14 -5.48
C ASN A 149 -15.16 -29.33 -5.65
N ASP A 150 -13.94 -29.05 -6.13
CA ASP A 150 -12.88 -30.03 -6.35
C ASP A 150 -12.01 -30.12 -5.08
N MET A 151 -12.47 -30.92 -4.12
CA MET A 151 -11.86 -31.00 -2.78
C MET A 151 -10.48 -31.67 -2.78
N GLU A 152 -10.20 -32.57 -3.72
CA GLU A 152 -8.88 -33.21 -3.84
C GLU A 152 -7.84 -32.20 -4.33
N LYS A 153 -8.19 -31.43 -5.37
CA LYS A 153 -7.33 -30.36 -5.87
C LYS A 153 -7.18 -29.23 -4.86
N PHE A 154 -8.26 -28.87 -4.18
CA PHE A 154 -8.22 -27.87 -3.09
C PHE A 154 -7.21 -28.27 -2.01
N ALA A 155 -7.30 -29.49 -1.49
CA ALA A 155 -6.39 -29.96 -0.42
C ALA A 155 -4.92 -30.00 -0.87
N THR A 156 -4.68 -30.34 -2.14
CA THR A 156 -3.33 -30.33 -2.72
C THR A 156 -2.76 -28.91 -2.80
N ILE A 157 -3.53 -27.98 -3.37
CA ILE A 157 -3.10 -26.57 -3.51
C ILE A 157 -2.93 -25.94 -2.13
N ASP A 158 -3.82 -26.22 -1.18
CA ASP A 158 -3.74 -25.70 0.19
C ASP A 158 -2.39 -26.06 0.84
N ARG A 159 -2.02 -27.35 0.78
CA ARG A 159 -0.71 -27.79 1.29
C ARG A 159 0.45 -27.07 0.60
N ASP A 160 0.40 -26.95 -0.72
CA ASP A 160 1.48 -26.34 -1.50
C ASP A 160 1.57 -24.82 -1.23
N TRP A 161 0.45 -24.16 -0.93
CA TRP A 161 0.37 -22.74 -0.55
C TRP A 161 1.00 -22.47 0.82
N PHE A 162 0.73 -23.31 1.81
CA PHE A 162 1.41 -23.23 3.12
C PHE A 162 2.91 -23.55 3.01
N GLN A 163 3.29 -24.50 2.14
CA GLN A 163 4.70 -24.78 1.88
C GLN A 163 5.41 -23.60 1.20
N ASN A 164 4.73 -22.87 0.31
CA ASN A 164 5.24 -21.62 -0.26
C ASN A 164 5.41 -20.55 0.83
N ALA A 165 4.46 -20.40 1.76
CA ALA A 165 4.62 -19.51 2.91
C ALA A 165 5.85 -19.86 3.79
N ASP A 166 6.12 -21.15 4.03
CA ASP A 166 7.34 -21.58 4.72
C ASP A 166 8.61 -21.15 3.95
N ASN A 167 8.59 -21.23 2.61
CA ASN A 167 9.72 -20.81 1.80
C ASN A 167 9.93 -19.28 1.84
N ILE A 168 8.85 -18.49 1.90
CA ILE A 168 8.92 -17.03 2.07
C ILE A 168 9.49 -16.69 3.45
N ALA A 169 8.96 -17.29 4.52
CA ALA A 169 9.45 -17.07 5.88
C ALA A 169 10.93 -17.39 6.03
N ARG A 170 11.39 -18.50 5.42
CA ARG A 170 12.80 -18.86 5.36
C ARG A 170 13.63 -17.83 4.59
N LEU A 171 13.20 -17.43 3.39
CA LEU A 171 13.95 -16.45 2.59
C LEU A 171 14.14 -15.14 3.36
N LEU A 172 13.08 -14.62 3.98
CA LEU A 172 13.14 -13.40 4.79
C LEU A 172 14.11 -13.57 5.95
N SER A 173 13.89 -14.58 6.81
CA SER A 173 14.70 -14.77 8.02
C SER A 173 16.17 -15.12 7.78
N GLU A 174 16.51 -15.78 6.67
CA GLU A 174 17.91 -16.07 6.32
C GLU A 174 18.68 -14.83 5.86
N ASN A 175 18.00 -13.76 5.41
CA ASN A 175 18.63 -12.56 4.86
C ASN A 175 18.54 -11.33 5.77
N ASN A 176 17.74 -11.41 6.85
CA ASN A 176 17.64 -10.36 7.85
C ASN A 176 17.72 -10.93 9.27
N PRO A 177 18.72 -10.56 10.09
CA PRO A 177 18.91 -11.10 11.43
C PRO A 177 17.85 -10.66 12.46
N PHE A 178 17.02 -9.67 12.12
CA PHE A 178 15.92 -9.18 12.95
C PHE A 178 14.56 -9.77 12.55
N TRP A 179 14.51 -10.55 11.48
CA TRP A 179 13.33 -11.31 11.07
C TRP A 179 13.42 -12.75 11.56
N ASN A 180 12.64 -13.08 12.58
CA ASN A 180 12.55 -14.45 13.09
C ASN A 180 11.75 -15.34 12.12
N HIS A 181 12.28 -16.53 11.86
CA HIS A 181 11.63 -17.51 10.99
C HIS A 181 10.22 -17.90 11.47
N ASP A 182 10.09 -18.23 12.75
CA ASP A 182 8.84 -18.75 13.31
C ASP A 182 7.77 -17.65 13.40
N GLU A 183 8.17 -16.41 13.68
CA GLU A 183 7.27 -15.25 13.67
C GLU A 183 6.77 -14.95 12.25
N TRP A 184 7.64 -14.93 11.24
CA TRP A 184 7.22 -14.77 9.84
C TRP A 184 6.28 -15.88 9.39
N ARG A 185 6.60 -17.12 9.76
CA ARG A 185 5.77 -18.28 9.45
C ARG A 185 4.40 -18.16 10.11
N GLU A 186 4.33 -17.77 11.38
CA GLU A 186 3.06 -17.56 12.08
C GLU A 186 2.23 -16.44 11.44
N LEU A 187 2.85 -15.32 11.07
CA LEU A 187 2.20 -14.21 10.37
C LEU A 187 1.60 -14.69 9.04
N LEU A 188 2.39 -15.38 8.21
CA LEU A 188 1.91 -15.89 6.91
C LEU A 188 0.83 -16.96 7.07
N TYR A 189 0.97 -17.87 8.04
CA TYR A 189 -0.04 -18.90 8.29
C TYR A 189 -1.36 -18.29 8.73
N THR A 190 -1.30 -17.29 9.62
CA THR A 190 -2.48 -16.55 10.06
C THR A 190 -3.14 -15.85 8.88
N HIS A 191 -2.36 -15.16 8.04
CA HIS A 191 -2.83 -14.52 6.81
C HIS A 191 -3.61 -15.51 5.91
N LEU A 192 -3.00 -16.66 5.63
CA LEU A 192 -3.60 -17.71 4.80
C LEU A 192 -4.91 -18.26 5.39
N GLN A 193 -4.94 -18.51 6.70
CA GLN A 193 -6.14 -19.03 7.35
C GLN A 193 -7.28 -18.00 7.36
N MET A 194 -6.98 -16.72 7.60
CA MET A 194 -8.00 -15.67 7.55
C MET A 194 -8.61 -15.55 6.15
N LEU A 195 -7.78 -15.62 5.10
CA LEU A 195 -8.24 -15.58 3.71
C LEU A 195 -9.12 -16.80 3.36
N LYS A 196 -8.74 -18.00 3.81
CA LYS A 196 -9.57 -19.20 3.64
C LYS A 196 -10.91 -19.08 4.37
N ASN A 197 -10.91 -18.56 5.59
CA ASN A 197 -12.12 -18.34 6.37
C ASN A 197 -13.02 -17.28 5.72
N PHE A 198 -12.44 -16.22 5.18
CA PHE A 198 -13.15 -15.21 4.41
C PHE A 198 -13.88 -15.83 3.21
N VAL A 199 -13.16 -16.60 2.39
CA VAL A 199 -13.72 -17.30 1.21
C VAL A 199 -14.82 -18.29 1.62
N ALA A 200 -14.60 -19.08 2.67
CA ALA A 200 -15.58 -20.04 3.16
C ALA A 200 -16.90 -19.36 3.59
N ASN A 201 -16.82 -18.23 4.30
CA ASN A 201 -17.99 -17.47 4.73
C ASN A 201 -18.72 -16.82 3.55
N LEU A 202 -17.99 -16.30 2.55
CA LEU A 202 -18.60 -15.80 1.31
C LEU A 202 -19.40 -16.89 0.58
N MET A 203 -18.81 -18.08 0.42
CA MET A 203 -19.46 -19.21 -0.25
C MET A 203 -20.66 -19.76 0.54
N ALA A 204 -20.63 -19.66 1.87
CA ALA A 204 -21.73 -20.04 2.76
C ALA A 204 -22.86 -18.99 2.82
N GLY A 205 -22.66 -17.79 2.27
CA GLY A 205 -23.61 -16.67 2.36
C GLY A 205 -23.57 -15.92 3.70
N SER A 206 -22.56 -16.18 4.54
CA SER A 206 -22.27 -15.52 5.81
C SER A 206 -21.53 -14.20 5.58
N TYR A 207 -22.20 -13.25 4.93
CA TYR A 207 -21.55 -12.01 4.48
C TYR A 207 -21.16 -11.06 5.62
N GLY A 208 -21.87 -11.10 6.76
CA GLY A 208 -21.52 -10.29 7.93
C GLY A 208 -20.17 -10.73 8.51
N GLU A 209 -20.03 -12.03 8.73
CA GLU A 209 -18.80 -12.66 9.22
C GLU A 209 -17.65 -12.48 8.23
N ALA A 210 -17.90 -12.57 6.91
CA ALA A 210 -16.90 -12.25 5.90
C ALA A 210 -16.44 -10.79 5.98
N GLY A 211 -17.34 -9.85 6.27
CA GLY A 211 -17.00 -8.44 6.50
C GLY A 211 -16.10 -8.22 7.71
N ASP A 212 -16.41 -8.86 8.83
CA ASP A 212 -15.61 -8.79 10.05
C ASP A 212 -14.20 -9.37 9.81
N ILE A 213 -14.10 -10.54 9.17
CA ILE A 213 -12.80 -11.15 8.81
C ILE A 213 -12.00 -10.23 7.88
N ALA A 214 -12.63 -9.58 6.89
CA ALA A 214 -11.93 -8.66 5.99
C ALA A 214 -11.32 -7.46 6.74
N GLN A 215 -12.00 -6.95 7.78
CA GLN A 215 -11.44 -5.91 8.65
C GLN A 215 -10.24 -6.43 9.45
N GLU A 216 -10.33 -7.64 10.00
CA GLU A 216 -9.21 -8.26 10.73
C GLU A 216 -8.00 -8.49 9.81
N MET A 217 -8.23 -8.94 8.57
CA MET A 217 -7.16 -9.14 7.58
C MET A 217 -6.41 -7.85 7.28
N GLN A 218 -7.09 -6.70 7.22
CA GLN A 218 -6.43 -5.41 7.04
C GLN A 218 -5.49 -5.07 8.20
N MET A 219 -5.94 -5.30 9.44
CA MET A 219 -5.07 -5.09 10.61
C MET A 219 -3.87 -6.03 10.60
N GLN A 220 -4.08 -7.28 10.18
CA GLN A 220 -3.03 -8.28 10.06
C GLN A 220 -2.00 -7.90 8.98
N ALA A 221 -2.44 -7.39 7.81
CA ALA A 221 -1.55 -6.90 6.76
C ALA A 221 -0.69 -5.71 7.23
N LEU A 222 -1.26 -4.80 8.02
CA LEU A 222 -0.50 -3.69 8.63
C LEU A 222 0.54 -4.20 9.65
N ALA A 223 0.21 -5.22 10.43
CA ALA A 223 1.17 -5.82 11.35
C ALA A 223 2.35 -6.51 10.61
N MET A 224 2.07 -7.18 9.49
CA MET A 224 3.12 -7.74 8.63
C MET A 224 4.00 -6.65 8.01
N ALA A 225 3.39 -5.52 7.60
CA ALA A 225 4.11 -4.37 7.09
C ALA A 225 5.05 -3.76 8.12
N ASP A 226 4.56 -3.55 9.34
CA ASP A 226 5.35 -2.96 10.42
C ASP A 226 6.52 -3.86 10.81
N TYR A 227 6.31 -5.18 10.89
CA TYR A 227 7.37 -6.15 11.17
C TYR A 227 8.43 -6.19 10.05
N MET A 228 7.99 -6.07 8.78
CA MET A 228 8.89 -5.95 7.64
C MET A 228 9.73 -4.67 7.71
N ALA A 229 9.08 -3.51 7.85
CA ALA A 229 9.75 -2.23 7.94
C ALA A 229 10.74 -2.20 9.12
N GLU A 230 10.34 -2.67 10.31
CA GLU A 230 11.20 -2.72 11.48
C GLU A 230 12.48 -3.52 11.23
N GLY A 231 12.37 -4.71 10.62
CA GLY A 231 13.55 -5.51 10.32
C GLY A 231 14.51 -4.84 9.34
N ILE A 232 14.00 -4.19 8.28
CA ILE A 232 14.84 -3.44 7.33
C ILE A 232 15.54 -2.30 8.07
N MET A 233 14.79 -1.45 8.77
CA MET A 233 15.34 -0.29 9.47
C MET A 233 16.41 -0.68 10.51
N ARG A 234 16.21 -1.79 11.22
CA ARG A 234 17.19 -2.29 12.19
C ARG A 234 18.44 -2.86 11.54
N GLN A 235 18.35 -3.42 10.34
CA GLN A 235 19.50 -3.96 9.62
C GLN A 235 20.33 -2.88 8.92
N PHE A 236 19.70 -1.81 8.45
CA PHE A 236 20.32 -0.74 7.68
C PHE A 236 20.14 0.63 8.34
N PRO A 237 20.53 0.82 9.62
CA PRO A 237 20.22 2.05 10.37
C PRO A 237 20.77 3.33 9.72
N GLU A 238 21.91 3.24 9.03
CA GLU A 238 22.55 4.37 8.35
C GLU A 238 21.69 4.98 7.22
N ASP A 239 20.73 4.23 6.68
CA ASP A 239 19.78 4.71 5.67
C ASP A 239 18.55 5.41 6.29
N PHE A 240 18.44 5.39 7.62
CA PHE A 240 17.28 5.89 8.39
C PHE A 240 17.66 6.90 9.49
N ASP A 241 18.94 7.22 9.64
CA ASP A 241 19.41 8.26 10.56
C ASP A 241 19.26 9.66 9.91
N GLU A 242 18.83 10.66 10.69
CA GLU A 242 18.74 12.08 10.30
C GLU A 242 20.12 12.79 10.25
#